data_AF-A0A937UK95-F1
#
_entry.id   AF-A0A937UK95-F1
#
_cell.length_a   1.000
_cell.length_b   1.000
_cell.length_c   1.000
_cell.angle_alpha   90.00
_cell.angle_beta   90.00
_cell.angle_gamma   90.00
#
_symmetry.space_group_name_H-M   'P 1'
#
loop_
_entity.id
_entity.type
_entity.pdbx_description
1 polymer ?
#
loop_
_entity_poly.entity_id
_entity_poly.type
_entity_poly.pdbx_seq_one_letter_code
_entity_poly.pdbx_strand_id
1 'polypeptide(L)'
;MSEQHATHPASRPRAFVALVVGVWLALVALEAWHRFDPFIHPPGRRPSGGGSPYLPNVRRTLRGDFGGDLTRMLGFAARARLFGVPRGDIEVATDRRGFRNEPPLAAAHCPVVVTGDSYMDQGLTNADTPAAQLGRLLGVPAYDCSQMAAGPAAGAHWLLANDAFRRRPPKVLVWGFIERNLRASRFEAWPPKAKRLPSLPQAIRAVPGHLKTWLTRWSLLKRWAVALRAEATWRLAGQLITDKVIVGRHPNGEHFLFLRGSVRTLEHAAQKRQLERVAIAIHSVHAECQRRGIHLAVVLIPDKAHVYARWLPPADRPRIPTPNALADL
;
A
#
# COMPACT_ATOMS: atom_id res chain seq x y z
N MET A 1 -54.47 -37.83 46.51
CA MET A 1 -53.78 -37.98 45.20
C MET A 1 -54.14 -36.76 44.37
N SER A 2 -53.21 -35.82 44.21
CA SER A 2 -53.40 -34.63 43.38
C SER A 2 -52.11 -34.45 42.58
N GLU A 3 -52.16 -34.83 41.31
CA GLU A 3 -51.04 -34.71 40.37
C GLU A 3 -50.93 -33.26 39.90
N GLN A 4 -49.87 -32.57 40.35
CA GLN A 4 -49.47 -31.29 39.79
C GLN A 4 -48.71 -31.53 38.48
N HIS A 5 -49.36 -31.31 37.35
CA HIS A 5 -48.71 -31.23 36.05
C HIS A 5 -47.88 -29.96 35.93
N ALA A 6 -46.55 -30.11 36.05
CA ALA A 6 -45.58 -29.06 35.73
C ALA A 6 -45.57 -28.79 34.23
N THR A 7 -46.09 -27.62 33.84
CA THR A 7 -46.02 -27.11 32.46
C THR A 7 -44.63 -26.56 32.19
N HIS A 8 -43.82 -27.29 31.42
CA HIS A 8 -42.51 -26.83 30.97
C HIS A 8 -42.65 -25.69 29.94
N PRO A 9 -41.98 -24.53 30.12
CA PRO A 9 -42.04 -23.41 29.18
C PRO A 9 -41.16 -23.67 27.94
N ALA A 10 -41.67 -24.44 26.99
CA ALA A 10 -40.98 -24.79 25.73
C ALA A 10 -40.92 -23.64 24.69
N SER A 11 -41.44 -22.44 24.98
CA SER A 11 -41.58 -21.35 24.02
C SER A 11 -40.39 -20.38 23.93
N ARG A 12 -39.54 -20.32 24.96
CA ARG A 12 -38.39 -19.40 25.02
C ARG A 12 -37.30 -19.63 23.96
N PRO A 13 -36.92 -20.87 23.57
CA PRO A 13 -35.84 -21.05 22.59
C PRO A 13 -36.25 -20.64 21.17
N ARG A 14 -37.54 -20.79 20.79
CA ARG A 14 -38.03 -20.41 19.46
C ARG A 14 -38.04 -18.90 19.25
N ALA A 15 -38.47 -18.14 20.27
CA ALA A 15 -38.46 -16.67 20.22
C ALA A 15 -37.03 -16.12 20.11
N PHE A 16 -36.08 -16.70 20.83
CA PHE A 16 -34.67 -16.31 20.76
C PHE A 16 -34.06 -16.60 19.38
N VAL A 17 -34.30 -17.78 18.81
CA VAL A 17 -33.83 -18.12 17.46
C VAL A 17 -34.43 -17.18 16.41
N ALA A 18 -35.73 -16.87 16.50
CA ALA A 18 -36.39 -15.94 15.60
C ALA A 18 -35.79 -14.52 15.69
N LEU A 19 -35.47 -14.04 16.90
CA LEU A 19 -34.81 -12.76 17.12
C LEU A 19 -33.41 -12.73 16.50
N VAL A 20 -32.59 -13.78 16.73
CA VAL A 20 -31.23 -13.86 16.17
C VAL A 20 -31.27 -13.89 14.64
N VAL A 21 -32.18 -14.67 14.05
CA VAL A 21 -32.37 -14.71 12.60
C VAL A 21 -32.85 -13.36 12.07
N GLY A 22 -33.79 -12.71 12.74
CA GLY A 22 -34.29 -11.38 12.35
C GLY A 22 -33.20 -10.31 12.38
N VAL A 23 -32.39 -10.27 13.43
CA VAL A 23 -31.23 -9.37 13.53
C VAL A 23 -30.23 -9.67 12.42
N TRP A 24 -29.92 -10.94 12.15
CA TRP A 24 -29.00 -11.31 11.08
C TRP A 24 -29.50 -10.89 9.70
N LEU A 25 -30.78 -11.11 9.40
CA LEU A 25 -31.41 -10.70 8.14
C LEU A 25 -31.42 -9.17 7.99
N ALA A 26 -31.73 -8.43 9.05
CA ALA A 26 -31.68 -6.97 9.03
C ALA A 26 -30.26 -6.44 8.74
N LEU A 27 -29.24 -7.07 9.32
CA LEU A 27 -27.85 -6.72 9.09
C LEU A 27 -27.40 -7.06 7.65
N VAL A 28 -27.85 -8.19 7.09
CA VAL A 28 -27.61 -8.54 5.68
C VAL A 28 -28.33 -7.57 4.74
N ALA A 29 -29.56 -7.16 5.05
CA ALA A 29 -30.32 -6.20 4.26
C ALA A 29 -29.68 -4.80 4.29
N LEU A 30 -29.22 -4.35 5.46
CA LEU A 30 -28.46 -3.09 5.60
C LEU A 30 -27.14 -3.15 4.80
N GLU A 31 -26.46 -4.30 4.84
CA GLU A 31 -25.25 -4.52 4.04
C GLU A 31 -25.56 -4.52 2.53
N ALA A 32 -26.68 -5.12 2.11
CA ALA A 32 -27.14 -5.09 0.72
C ALA A 32 -27.50 -3.68 0.26
N TRP A 33 -28.21 -2.90 1.08
CA TRP A 33 -28.61 -1.52 0.78
C TRP A 33 -27.40 -0.62 0.53
N HIS A 34 -26.41 -0.64 1.42
CA HIS A 34 -25.18 0.14 1.24
C HIS A 34 -24.31 -0.31 0.06
N ARG A 35 -24.50 -1.54 -0.47
CA ARG A 35 -23.79 -1.99 -1.68
C ARG A 35 -24.32 -1.34 -2.95
N PHE A 36 -25.52 -0.79 -2.94
CA PHE A 36 -26.15 -0.10 -4.08
C PHE A 36 -26.08 1.43 -3.97
N ASP A 37 -25.39 1.97 -2.96
CA ASP A 37 -25.16 3.42 -2.88
C ASP A 37 -24.04 3.83 -3.85
N PRO A 38 -24.37 4.53 -4.95
CA PRO A 38 -23.39 4.92 -5.96
C PRO A 38 -22.33 5.90 -5.44
N PHE A 39 -22.53 6.53 -4.28
CA PHE A 39 -21.59 7.49 -3.68
C PHE A 39 -20.38 6.83 -2.97
N ILE A 40 -20.42 5.52 -2.69
CA ILE A 40 -19.34 4.80 -1.98
C ILE A 40 -18.40 4.07 -2.96
N HIS A 41 -18.66 4.15 -4.27
CA HIS A 41 -17.78 3.60 -5.28
C HIS A 41 -16.65 4.60 -5.60
N PRO A 42 -15.39 4.38 -5.18
CA PRO A 42 -14.31 5.17 -5.73
C PRO A 42 -14.25 4.87 -7.24
N PRO A 43 -14.20 5.91 -8.09
CA PRO A 43 -14.23 5.73 -9.53
C PRO A 43 -13.03 4.89 -10.00
N GLY A 44 -13.34 3.89 -10.81
CA GLY A 44 -12.45 3.34 -11.82
C GLY A 44 -11.32 2.44 -11.33
N ARG A 45 -11.36 1.17 -11.74
CA ARG A 45 -10.13 0.39 -11.96
C ARG A 45 -9.15 1.26 -12.77
N ARG A 46 -7.96 1.50 -12.23
CA ARG A 46 -6.84 2.07 -12.98
C ARG A 46 -6.64 1.24 -14.26
N PRO A 47 -6.47 1.87 -15.43
CA PRO A 47 -6.10 1.13 -16.63
C PRO A 47 -4.82 0.35 -16.33
N SER A 48 -4.87 -0.97 -16.51
CA SER A 48 -3.75 -1.89 -16.31
C SER A 48 -2.62 -1.71 -17.34
N GLY A 49 -2.70 -0.67 -18.18
CA GLY A 49 -1.73 -0.35 -19.20
C GLY A 49 -0.76 0.70 -18.71
N GLY A 50 0.27 0.28 -17.97
CA GLY A 50 1.60 0.91 -17.81
C GLY A 50 1.74 2.40 -17.44
N GLY A 51 0.72 3.25 -17.57
CA GLY A 51 0.79 4.70 -17.44
C GLY A 51 0.80 5.20 -16.01
N SER A 52 0.82 6.53 -15.86
CA SER A 52 0.84 7.17 -14.55
C SER A 52 -0.30 6.68 -13.63
N PRO A 53 -0.05 6.62 -12.30
CA PRO A 53 -1.11 6.39 -11.32
C PRO A 53 -2.18 7.50 -11.24
N TYR A 54 -1.99 8.64 -11.90
CA TYR A 54 -2.88 9.80 -11.85
C TYR A 54 -3.38 10.24 -13.25
N LEU A 55 -4.48 10.99 -13.27
CA LEU A 55 -5.01 11.60 -14.49
C LEU A 55 -4.03 12.69 -15.00
N PRO A 56 -3.80 12.79 -16.32
CA PRO A 56 -2.96 13.83 -16.93
C PRO A 56 -3.49 15.26 -16.80
N ASN A 57 -2.60 16.24 -16.66
CA ASN A 57 -2.91 17.69 -16.65
C ASN A 57 -3.99 18.08 -15.63
N VAL A 58 -4.02 17.41 -14.48
CA VAL A 58 -4.99 17.69 -13.43
C VAL A 58 -4.30 18.48 -12.33
N ARG A 59 -4.89 19.61 -11.94
CA ARG A 59 -4.64 20.25 -10.65
C ARG A 59 -5.78 19.90 -9.71
N ARG A 60 -5.45 19.40 -8.52
CA ARG A 60 -6.43 19.03 -7.51
C ARG A 60 -5.95 19.49 -6.15
N THR A 61 -6.84 20.16 -5.43
CA THR A 61 -6.71 20.35 -3.98
C THR A 61 -7.11 19.06 -3.30
N LEU A 62 -6.15 18.36 -2.71
CA LEU A 62 -6.45 17.27 -1.79
C LEU A 62 -6.76 17.93 -0.46
N ARG A 63 -8.03 17.82 -0.04
CA ARG A 63 -8.44 18.31 1.28
C ARG A 63 -7.56 17.67 2.34
N GLY A 64 -7.12 18.50 3.28
CA GLY A 64 -6.36 18.12 4.43
C GLY A 64 -7.01 16.93 5.12
N ASP A 65 -6.30 15.79 5.13
CA ASP A 65 -6.75 14.62 5.86
C ASP A 65 -6.07 14.58 7.23
N PHE A 66 -6.68 13.87 8.16
CA PHE A 66 -6.15 13.63 9.48
C PHE A 66 -5.28 12.37 9.48
N GLY A 67 -3.95 12.54 9.42
CA GLY A 67 -2.98 11.46 9.43
C GLY A 67 -2.59 10.91 8.04
N GLY A 68 -2.03 9.70 8.01
CA GLY A 68 -1.54 9.03 6.78
C GLY A 68 -2.16 7.64 6.58
N ASP A 69 -1.69 6.89 5.59
CA ASP A 69 -2.33 5.60 5.22
C ASP A 69 -2.48 4.61 6.38
N LEU A 70 -1.53 4.61 7.34
CA LEU A 70 -1.60 3.73 8.50
C LEU A 70 -2.70 4.11 9.50
N THR A 71 -3.07 5.39 9.62
CA THR A 71 -4.19 5.80 10.51
C THR A 71 -5.52 5.26 9.95
N ARG A 72 -5.68 5.28 8.63
CA ARG A 72 -6.84 4.68 7.93
C ARG A 72 -6.91 3.16 8.09
N MET A 73 -5.77 2.50 8.36
CA MET A 73 -5.68 1.06 8.56
C MET A 73 -6.00 0.59 9.98
N LEU A 74 -6.21 1.51 10.94
CA LEU A 74 -6.58 1.16 12.31
C LEU A 74 -8.00 0.58 12.43
N GLY A 75 -8.86 0.81 11.43
CA GLY A 75 -10.22 0.29 11.42
C GLY A 75 -11.19 1.02 12.36
N PHE A 76 -10.73 2.07 13.06
CA PHE A 76 -11.56 2.85 13.97
C PHE A 76 -11.28 4.35 13.85
N ALA A 77 -12.09 5.05 13.06
CA ALA A 77 -11.89 6.44 12.68
C ALA A 77 -11.83 7.42 13.87
N ALA A 78 -12.64 7.18 14.91
CA ALA A 78 -12.67 8.05 16.09
C ALA A 78 -11.33 8.10 16.83
N ARG A 79 -10.62 6.98 16.94
CA ARG A 79 -9.29 6.91 17.60
C ARG A 79 -8.14 7.10 16.64
N ALA A 80 -8.34 6.93 15.34
CA ALA A 80 -7.34 7.34 14.35
C ALA A 80 -6.91 8.81 14.54
N ARG A 81 -7.79 9.63 15.13
CA ARG A 81 -7.50 11.00 15.54
C ARG A 81 -6.39 11.16 16.60
N LEU A 82 -6.11 10.12 17.39
CA LEU A 82 -5.01 10.15 18.36
C LEU A 82 -3.62 9.99 17.70
N PHE A 83 -3.60 9.47 16.47
CA PHE A 83 -2.38 9.09 15.76
C PHE A 83 -2.14 9.91 14.50
N GLY A 84 -3.12 10.72 14.11
CA GLY A 84 -2.99 11.59 12.95
C GLY A 84 -2.47 12.96 13.35
N VAL A 85 -1.79 13.58 12.40
CA VAL A 85 -1.41 14.99 12.47
C VAL A 85 -2.34 15.71 11.49
N PRO A 86 -2.97 16.84 11.88
CA PRO A 86 -3.71 17.66 10.94
C PRO A 86 -2.82 18.03 9.76
N ARG A 87 -3.31 17.81 8.55
CA ARG A 87 -2.66 18.30 7.33
C ARG A 87 -3.54 19.41 6.78
N GLY A 88 -2.93 20.50 6.34
CA GLY A 88 -3.63 21.50 5.55
C GLY A 88 -4.06 20.92 4.20
N ASP A 89 -4.92 21.65 3.50
CA ASP A 89 -5.20 21.38 2.09
C ASP A 89 -3.89 21.47 1.30
N ILE A 90 -3.63 20.46 0.46
CA ILE A 90 -2.44 20.40 -0.37
C ILE A 90 -2.84 20.46 -1.84
N GLU A 91 -2.14 21.29 -2.61
CA GLU A 91 -2.28 21.27 -4.06
C GLU A 91 -1.34 20.23 -4.66
N VAL A 92 -1.91 19.37 -5.49
CA VAL A 92 -1.17 18.42 -6.31
C VAL A 92 -1.51 18.69 -7.76
N ALA A 93 -0.48 18.78 -8.60
CA ALA A 93 -0.64 18.92 -10.04
C ALA A 93 0.03 17.74 -10.76
N THR A 94 -0.50 17.36 -11.91
CA THR A 94 0.09 16.33 -12.76
C THR A 94 0.42 16.90 -14.13
N ASP A 95 1.50 16.40 -14.74
CA ASP A 95 1.87 16.74 -16.09
C ASP A 95 1.00 16.01 -17.14
N ARG A 96 1.31 16.23 -18.42
CA ARG A 96 0.61 15.60 -19.57
C ARG A 96 0.69 14.07 -19.62
N ARG A 97 1.56 13.45 -18.82
CA ARG A 97 1.67 11.99 -18.67
C ARG A 97 1.06 11.50 -17.36
N GLY A 98 0.57 12.42 -16.52
CA GLY A 98 -0.04 12.15 -15.23
C GLY A 98 0.94 12.14 -14.07
N PHE A 99 2.21 12.49 -14.22
CA PHE A 99 3.18 12.42 -13.11
C PHE A 99 3.30 13.75 -12.35
N ARG A 100 3.67 13.69 -11.07
CA ARG A 100 3.81 14.85 -10.17
C ARG A 100 5.16 15.52 -10.34
N ASN A 101 5.31 16.28 -11.44
CA ASN A 101 6.54 17.00 -11.77
C ASN A 101 6.41 18.51 -11.47
N GLU A 102 7.47 19.10 -10.91
CA GLU A 102 7.55 20.53 -10.58
C GLU A 102 8.83 21.16 -11.17
N PRO A 103 8.72 22.21 -12.01
CA PRO A 103 7.50 22.66 -12.67
C PRO A 103 6.95 21.58 -13.63
N PRO A 104 5.69 21.67 -14.10
CA PRO A 104 5.18 20.76 -15.12
C PRO A 104 6.07 20.78 -16.37
N LEU A 105 6.80 19.69 -16.62
CA LEU A 105 7.81 19.66 -17.69
C LEU A 105 7.11 19.46 -19.05
N ALA A 106 6.88 20.57 -19.76
CA ALA A 106 6.09 20.62 -20.99
C ALA A 106 6.64 19.72 -22.12
N ALA A 107 7.95 19.71 -22.34
CA ALA A 107 8.57 18.88 -23.39
C ALA A 107 10.09 18.68 -23.25
N ALA A 108 10.72 19.18 -22.18
CA ALA A 108 12.16 19.16 -22.05
C ALA A 108 12.68 17.75 -21.77
N HIS A 109 13.75 17.37 -22.46
CA HIS A 109 14.59 16.24 -22.05
C HIS A 109 14.97 16.42 -20.58
N CYS A 110 14.79 15.37 -19.79
CA CYS A 110 15.13 15.39 -18.38
C CYS A 110 16.41 14.57 -18.21
N PRO A 111 17.54 15.20 -17.84
CA PRO A 111 18.80 14.49 -17.67
C PRO A 111 18.74 13.51 -16.50
N VAL A 112 17.88 13.77 -15.52
CA VAL A 112 17.65 12.89 -14.36
C VAL A 112 16.20 12.40 -14.39
N VAL A 113 16.02 11.10 -14.21
CA VAL A 113 14.70 10.51 -14.01
C VAL A 113 14.71 9.71 -12.73
N VAL A 114 13.67 9.87 -11.92
CA VAL A 114 13.44 9.18 -10.66
C VAL A 114 12.28 8.21 -10.84
N THR A 115 12.48 6.97 -10.40
CA THR A 115 11.45 5.93 -10.45
C THR A 115 11.52 5.04 -9.23
N GLY A 116 10.45 4.29 -8.99
CA GLY A 116 10.38 3.38 -7.87
C GLY A 116 8.96 3.06 -7.43
N ASP A 117 8.89 2.57 -6.18
CA ASP A 117 7.63 2.36 -5.51
C ASP A 117 7.02 3.69 -5.01
N SER A 118 5.96 3.59 -4.21
CA SER A 118 5.27 4.76 -3.68
C SER A 118 6.16 5.73 -2.90
N TYR A 119 7.31 5.30 -2.34
CA TYR A 119 8.23 6.19 -1.61
C TYR A 119 8.94 7.18 -2.52
N MET A 120 9.12 6.85 -3.79
CA MET A 120 9.73 7.74 -4.77
C MET A 120 8.76 8.79 -5.33
N ASP A 121 7.45 8.61 -5.09
CA ASP A 121 6.34 9.55 -5.38
C ASP A 121 5.80 10.25 -4.11
N GLN A 122 6.38 10.00 -2.93
CA GLN A 122 5.93 10.63 -1.68
C GLN A 122 6.24 12.13 -1.69
N GLY A 123 5.45 12.92 -0.98
CA GLY A 123 5.61 14.37 -0.86
C GLY A 123 4.25 15.01 -0.66
N LEU A 124 4.16 16.00 0.24
CA LEU A 124 2.89 16.70 0.48
C LEU A 124 2.49 17.53 -0.74
N THR A 125 3.45 18.28 -1.30
CA THR A 125 3.27 19.03 -2.55
C THR A 125 4.10 18.40 -3.67
N ASN A 126 3.93 18.88 -4.92
CA ASN A 126 4.81 18.48 -6.01
C ASN A 126 6.28 18.88 -5.75
N ALA A 127 6.51 20.01 -5.07
CA ALA A 127 7.84 20.46 -4.72
C ALA A 127 8.52 19.55 -3.68
N ASP A 128 7.74 18.77 -2.93
CA ASP A 128 8.24 17.86 -1.89
C ASP A 128 8.61 16.47 -2.42
N THR A 129 8.36 16.17 -3.69
CA THR A 129 8.70 14.86 -4.23
C THR A 129 10.21 14.66 -4.29
N PRO A 130 10.71 13.41 -4.14
CA PRO A 130 12.13 13.10 -4.30
C PRO A 130 12.72 13.63 -5.60
N ALA A 131 11.96 13.57 -6.71
CA ALA A 131 12.38 14.15 -7.99
C ALA A 131 12.55 15.66 -7.91
N ALA A 132 11.57 16.40 -7.39
CA ALA A 132 11.66 17.86 -7.29
C ALA A 132 12.79 18.31 -6.34
N GLN A 133 12.94 17.64 -5.20
CA GLN A 133 14.03 17.89 -4.24
C GLN A 133 15.40 17.62 -4.89
N LEU A 134 15.56 16.49 -5.59
CA LEU A 134 16.79 16.14 -6.28
C LEU A 134 17.12 17.14 -7.40
N GLY A 135 16.12 17.54 -8.18
CA GLY A 135 16.31 18.52 -9.24
C GLY A 135 16.79 19.88 -8.72
N ARG A 136 16.23 20.34 -7.59
CA ARG A 136 16.71 21.56 -6.90
C ARG A 136 18.13 21.42 -6.40
N LEU A 137 18.47 20.29 -5.75
CA LEU A 137 19.82 20.06 -5.22
C LEU A 137 20.88 19.99 -6.33
N LEU A 138 20.54 19.43 -7.48
CA LEU A 138 21.45 19.27 -8.61
C LEU A 138 21.46 20.47 -9.56
N GLY A 139 20.54 21.42 -9.41
CA GLY A 139 20.36 22.52 -10.36
C GLY A 139 19.95 22.09 -11.78
N VAL A 140 19.39 20.88 -11.93
CA VAL A 140 18.93 20.34 -13.23
C VAL A 140 17.53 19.74 -13.11
N PRO A 141 16.72 19.72 -14.18
CA PRO A 141 15.41 19.08 -14.14
C PRO A 141 15.50 17.58 -13.82
N ALA A 142 14.67 17.14 -12.86
CA ALA A 142 14.49 15.73 -12.53
C ALA A 142 13.02 15.36 -12.71
N TYR A 143 12.78 14.28 -13.45
CA TYR A 143 11.44 13.80 -13.79
C TYR A 143 11.04 12.64 -12.89
N ASP A 144 9.88 12.70 -12.25
CA ASP A 144 9.29 11.58 -11.54
C ASP A 144 8.50 10.68 -12.50
N CYS A 145 8.83 9.39 -12.53
CA CYS A 145 8.05 8.33 -13.17
C CYS A 145 7.74 7.17 -12.20
N SER A 146 7.75 7.46 -10.90
CA SER A 146 7.41 6.52 -9.84
C SER A 146 5.93 6.17 -9.88
N GLN A 147 5.59 4.93 -9.51
CA GLN A 147 4.22 4.43 -9.61
C GLN A 147 3.67 4.01 -8.25
N MET A 148 2.75 4.81 -7.72
CA MET A 148 2.08 4.51 -6.46
C MET A 148 1.33 3.17 -6.53
N ALA A 149 1.67 2.27 -5.60
CA ALA A 149 1.10 0.94 -5.44
C ALA A 149 1.34 -0.07 -6.59
N ALA A 150 2.22 0.24 -7.55
CA ALA A 150 2.58 -0.69 -8.63
C ALA A 150 3.79 -1.59 -8.30
N GLY A 151 4.51 -1.26 -7.22
CA GLY A 151 5.74 -1.96 -6.83
C GLY A 151 6.99 -1.36 -7.48
N PRO A 152 8.18 -1.85 -7.07
CA PRO A 152 9.45 -1.21 -7.43
C PRO A 152 9.79 -1.32 -8.91
N ALA A 153 9.45 -2.42 -9.59
CA ALA A 153 9.85 -2.64 -10.99
C ALA A 153 8.97 -1.94 -12.02
N ALA A 154 7.75 -1.52 -11.66
CA ALA A 154 6.77 -1.04 -12.62
C ALA A 154 7.20 0.26 -13.32
N GLY A 155 7.70 1.23 -12.56
CA GLY A 155 8.16 2.51 -13.11
C GLY A 155 9.40 2.38 -14.01
N ALA A 156 10.39 1.58 -13.58
CA ALA A 156 11.57 1.27 -14.39
C ALA A 156 11.19 0.60 -15.72
N HIS A 157 10.25 -0.35 -15.68
CA HIS A 157 9.76 -1.00 -16.90
C HIS A 157 9.04 0.00 -17.81
N TRP A 158 8.10 0.79 -17.29
CA TRP A 158 7.42 1.80 -18.09
C TRP A 158 8.43 2.74 -18.76
N LEU A 159 9.41 3.24 -18.02
CA LEU A 159 10.44 4.14 -18.54
C LEU A 159 11.23 3.50 -19.68
N LEU A 160 11.72 2.27 -19.50
CA LEU A 160 12.54 1.60 -20.49
C LEU A 160 11.75 1.19 -21.74
N ALA A 161 10.43 0.98 -21.61
CA ALA A 161 9.53 0.71 -22.73
C ALA A 161 9.00 1.99 -23.41
N ASN A 162 9.11 3.16 -22.79
CA ASN A 162 8.51 4.39 -23.29
C ASN A 162 9.33 5.01 -24.43
N ASP A 163 8.69 5.23 -25.58
CA ASP A 163 9.33 5.76 -26.79
C ASP A 163 9.98 7.13 -26.60
N ALA A 164 9.44 8.01 -25.77
CA ALA A 164 10.03 9.33 -25.54
C ALA A 164 11.40 9.20 -24.84
N PHE A 165 11.50 8.31 -23.86
CA PHE A 165 12.76 8.01 -23.17
C PHE A 165 13.69 7.12 -24.00
N ARG A 166 13.17 6.33 -24.94
CA ARG A 166 14.01 5.61 -25.92
C ARG A 166 14.69 6.57 -26.91
N ARG A 167 13.94 7.55 -27.44
CA ARG A 167 14.46 8.51 -28.41
C ARG A 167 15.41 9.53 -27.78
N ARG A 168 15.19 9.87 -26.51
CA ARG A 168 16.01 10.82 -25.75
C ARG A 168 16.25 10.26 -24.33
N PRO A 169 17.21 9.34 -24.17
CA PRO A 169 17.46 8.71 -22.88
C PRO A 169 17.92 9.72 -21.83
N PRO A 170 17.54 9.56 -20.55
CA PRO A 170 18.10 10.36 -19.47
C PRO A 170 19.59 10.04 -19.29
N LYS A 171 20.35 10.95 -18.69
CA LYS A 171 21.75 10.67 -18.31
C LYS A 171 21.81 9.79 -17.06
N VAL A 172 20.87 9.99 -16.14
CA VAL A 172 20.79 9.27 -14.86
C VAL A 172 19.38 8.74 -14.64
N LEU A 173 19.28 7.47 -14.27
CA LEU A 173 18.07 6.86 -13.72
C LEU A 173 18.30 6.57 -12.24
N VAL A 174 17.54 7.23 -11.37
CA VAL A 174 17.48 6.94 -9.94
C VAL A 174 16.33 5.99 -9.68
N TRP A 175 16.64 4.77 -9.25
CA TRP A 175 15.65 3.74 -9.00
C TRP A 175 15.60 3.37 -7.52
N GLY A 176 14.57 3.86 -6.84
CA GLY A 176 14.43 3.71 -5.40
C GLY A 176 13.33 2.73 -4.98
N PHE A 177 13.58 2.00 -3.89
CA PHE A 177 12.56 1.16 -3.29
C PHE A 177 12.82 0.90 -1.82
N ILE A 178 11.73 0.75 -1.06
CA ILE A 178 11.82 0.45 0.35
C ILE A 178 12.29 -0.98 0.60
N GLU A 179 13.09 -1.17 1.64
CA GLU A 179 13.70 -2.42 2.06
C GLU A 179 12.69 -3.56 2.09
N ARG A 180 11.48 -3.35 2.63
CA ARG A 180 10.44 -4.41 2.66
C ARG A 180 9.98 -4.90 1.28
N ASN A 181 10.23 -4.13 0.22
CA ASN A 181 9.89 -4.51 -1.15
C ASN A 181 11.00 -5.35 -1.82
N LEU A 182 12.18 -5.52 -1.22
CA LEU A 182 13.22 -6.44 -1.69
C LEU A 182 12.75 -7.90 -1.53
N ARG A 183 11.92 -8.34 -2.47
CA ARG A 183 11.40 -9.71 -2.60
C ARG A 183 11.16 -10.01 -4.06
N ALA A 184 11.48 -11.21 -4.53
CA ALA A 184 11.35 -11.58 -5.95
C ALA A 184 9.97 -11.27 -6.53
N SER A 185 8.88 -11.56 -5.81
CA SER A 185 7.50 -11.30 -6.27
C SER A 185 7.18 -9.82 -6.55
N ARG A 186 8.00 -8.88 -6.08
CA ARG A 186 7.90 -7.45 -6.38
C ARG A 186 8.71 -7.02 -7.60
N PHE A 187 9.62 -7.87 -8.06
CA PHE A 187 10.49 -7.67 -9.23
C PHE A 187 10.14 -8.61 -10.40
N GLU A 188 9.27 -9.59 -10.19
CA GLU A 188 8.81 -10.59 -11.18
C GLU A 188 8.15 -10.02 -12.44
N ALA A 189 7.80 -8.73 -12.44
CA ALA A 189 7.38 -8.04 -13.66
C ALA A 189 8.52 -7.88 -14.69
N TRP A 190 9.75 -8.29 -14.35
CA TRP A 190 10.94 -8.17 -15.19
C TRP A 190 11.64 -9.52 -15.47
N PRO A 191 11.99 -9.83 -16.74
CA PRO A 191 11.57 -9.12 -17.94
C PRO A 191 10.04 -9.25 -18.13
N PRO A 192 9.40 -8.32 -18.85
CA PRO A 192 7.97 -8.41 -19.13
C PRO A 192 7.65 -9.71 -19.86
N LYS A 193 7.19 -10.71 -19.11
CA LYS A 193 6.51 -11.83 -19.73
C LYS A 193 5.21 -11.28 -20.28
N ALA A 194 4.93 -11.52 -21.56
CA ALA A 194 3.61 -11.26 -22.13
C ALA A 194 2.60 -11.89 -21.17
N LYS A 195 1.77 -11.04 -20.53
CA LYS A 195 0.71 -11.54 -19.65
C LYS A 195 -0.21 -12.35 -20.55
N ARG A 196 -0.06 -13.68 -20.53
CA ARG A 196 -1.06 -14.57 -21.11
C ARG A 196 -2.36 -14.22 -20.40
N LEU A 197 -3.33 -13.71 -21.15
CA LEU A 197 -4.66 -13.52 -20.61
C LEU A 197 -5.08 -14.86 -20.00
N PRO A 198 -5.56 -14.87 -18.74
CA PRO A 198 -6.02 -16.10 -18.14
C PRO A 198 -7.07 -16.69 -19.09
N SER A 199 -6.97 -18.00 -19.35
CA SER A 199 -7.99 -18.66 -20.15
C SER A 199 -9.36 -18.46 -19.49
N LEU A 200 -10.44 -18.41 -20.27
CA LEU A 200 -11.81 -18.24 -19.74
C LEU A 200 -12.10 -19.15 -18.51
N PRO A 201 -11.66 -20.43 -18.49
CA PRO A 201 -11.82 -21.30 -17.32
C PRO A 201 -11.04 -20.84 -16.08
N GLN A 202 -9.85 -20.28 -16.24
CA GLN A 202 -9.06 -19.73 -15.13
C GLN A 202 -9.68 -18.44 -14.59
N ALA A 203 -10.19 -17.57 -15.47
CA ALA A 203 -10.90 -16.36 -15.06
C ALA A 203 -12.15 -16.72 -14.24
N ILE A 204 -12.97 -17.67 -14.71
CA ILE A 204 -14.18 -18.16 -14.03
C ILE A 204 -13.84 -18.81 -12.68
N ARG A 205 -12.79 -19.66 -12.61
CA ARG A 205 -12.34 -20.26 -11.34
C ARG A 205 -11.82 -19.25 -10.33
N ALA A 206 -11.32 -18.10 -10.78
CA ALA A 206 -10.89 -17.01 -9.89
C ALA A 206 -12.07 -16.17 -9.36
N VAL A 207 -13.24 -16.19 -10.04
CA VAL A 207 -14.42 -15.40 -9.64
C VAL A 207 -14.87 -15.69 -8.20
N PRO A 208 -15.01 -16.94 -7.72
CA PRO A 208 -15.44 -17.19 -6.33
C PRO A 208 -14.45 -16.65 -5.30
N GLY A 209 -13.15 -16.77 -5.56
CA GLY A 209 -12.11 -16.25 -4.67
C GLY A 209 -12.09 -14.72 -4.64
N HIS A 210 -12.20 -14.08 -5.81
CA HIS A 210 -12.31 -12.63 -5.92
C HIS A 210 -13.62 -12.12 -5.34
N LEU A 211 -14.74 -12.80 -5.56
CA LEU A 211 -16.04 -12.49 -5.01
C LEU A 211 -16.03 -12.65 -3.48
N LYS A 212 -15.45 -13.72 -2.92
CA LYS A 212 -15.28 -13.86 -1.46
C LYS A 212 -14.42 -12.75 -0.89
N THR A 213 -13.30 -12.41 -1.53
CA THR A 213 -12.40 -11.33 -1.07
C THR A 213 -13.04 -9.96 -1.22
N TRP A 214 -13.87 -9.79 -2.24
CA TRP A 214 -14.66 -8.59 -2.51
C TRP A 214 -15.79 -8.47 -1.48
N LEU A 215 -16.65 -9.47 -1.33
CA LEU A 215 -17.70 -9.54 -0.31
C LEU A 215 -17.14 -9.31 1.11
N THR A 216 -16.03 -9.95 1.47
CA THR A 216 -15.40 -9.75 2.80
C THR A 216 -14.71 -8.40 2.98
N ARG A 217 -14.34 -7.68 1.90
CA ARG A 217 -13.81 -6.31 1.99
C ARG A 217 -14.92 -5.27 2.19
N TRP A 218 -16.14 -5.61 1.80
CA TRP A 218 -17.27 -4.69 1.75
C TRP A 218 -18.35 -5.00 2.81
N SER A 219 -18.15 -6.04 3.62
CA SER A 219 -19.04 -6.30 4.75
C SER A 219 -18.93 -5.23 5.83
N LEU A 220 -20.01 -4.46 5.98
CA LEU A 220 -20.21 -3.51 7.07
C LEU A 220 -20.14 -4.21 8.41
N LEU A 221 -20.75 -5.39 8.53
CA LEU A 221 -20.69 -6.20 9.74
C LEU A 221 -19.27 -6.53 10.15
N LYS A 222 -18.43 -6.93 9.19
CA LYS A 222 -17.02 -7.19 9.49
C LYS A 222 -16.30 -5.92 9.92
N ARG A 223 -16.57 -4.78 9.30
CA ARG A 223 -15.96 -3.49 9.72
C ARG A 223 -16.40 -3.12 11.14
N TRP A 224 -17.68 -3.23 11.45
CA TRP A 224 -18.23 -3.00 12.78
C TRP A 224 -17.68 -3.98 13.81
N ALA A 225 -17.63 -5.27 13.52
CA ALA A 225 -17.06 -6.27 14.41
C ALA A 225 -15.57 -6.02 14.68
N VAL A 226 -14.80 -5.65 13.65
CA VAL A 226 -13.39 -5.25 13.82
C VAL A 226 -13.28 -3.97 14.65
N ALA A 227 -14.11 -2.98 14.41
CA ALA A 227 -14.12 -1.72 15.16
C ALA A 227 -14.50 -1.94 16.64
N LEU A 228 -15.56 -2.70 16.90
CA LEU A 228 -16.01 -3.05 18.25
C LEU A 228 -14.96 -3.86 19.00
N ARG A 229 -14.36 -4.87 18.34
CA ARG A 229 -13.25 -5.64 18.93
C ARG A 229 -12.07 -4.73 19.25
N ALA A 230 -11.69 -3.83 18.34
CA ALA A 230 -10.59 -2.90 18.56
C ALA A 230 -10.87 -1.96 19.74
N GLU A 231 -12.07 -1.39 19.85
CA GLU A 231 -12.47 -0.52 20.95
C GLU A 231 -12.56 -1.29 22.28
N ALA A 232 -13.15 -2.49 22.29
CA ALA A 232 -13.24 -3.33 23.49
C ALA A 232 -11.84 -3.70 24.00
N THR A 233 -10.96 -4.14 23.11
CA THR A 233 -9.57 -4.50 23.46
C THR A 233 -8.79 -3.30 23.95
N TRP A 234 -8.99 -2.13 23.33
CA TRP A 234 -8.37 -0.89 23.80
C TRP A 234 -8.84 -0.52 25.21
N ARG A 235 -10.15 -0.57 25.49
CA ARG A 235 -10.68 -0.24 26.82
C ARG A 235 -10.22 -1.20 27.90
N LEU A 236 -10.12 -2.49 27.57
CA LEU A 236 -9.76 -3.53 28.54
C LEU A 236 -8.26 -3.65 28.77
N ALA A 237 -7.45 -3.51 27.72
CA ALA A 237 -6.01 -3.78 27.77
C ALA A 237 -5.13 -2.55 27.50
N GLY A 238 -5.72 -1.39 27.15
CA GLY A 238 -4.96 -0.20 26.72
C GLY A 238 -4.18 -0.42 25.41
N GLN A 239 -4.50 -1.47 24.66
CA GLN A 239 -3.74 -1.89 23.48
C GLN A 239 -4.63 -1.92 22.24
N LEU A 240 -4.13 -1.32 21.17
CA LEU A 240 -4.81 -1.33 19.89
C LEU A 240 -4.40 -2.60 19.13
N ILE A 241 -5.13 -3.68 19.32
CA ILE A 241 -4.87 -4.93 18.59
C ILE A 241 -5.47 -4.81 17.21
N THR A 242 -4.62 -4.51 16.23
CA THR A 242 -4.99 -4.59 14.81
C THR A 242 -4.07 -5.59 14.09
N ASP A 243 -4.66 -6.33 13.15
CA ASP A 243 -3.92 -7.32 12.35
C ASP A 243 -2.93 -6.67 11.37
N LYS A 244 -3.05 -5.35 11.15
CA LYS A 244 -2.32 -4.65 10.09
C LYS A 244 -1.32 -3.63 10.61
N VAL A 245 -1.61 -3.00 11.76
CA VAL A 245 -0.83 -1.90 12.32
C VAL A 245 -0.40 -2.24 13.74
N ILE A 246 0.84 -1.94 14.07
CA ILE A 246 1.39 -1.96 15.43
C ILE A 246 1.52 -0.52 15.89
N VAL A 247 1.09 -0.24 17.12
CA VAL A 247 1.31 1.06 17.76
C VAL A 247 2.60 0.95 18.58
N GLY A 248 3.62 1.67 18.13
CA GLY A 248 4.83 1.92 18.89
C GLY A 248 4.77 3.24 19.66
N ARG A 249 5.77 3.45 20.50
CA ARG A 249 5.90 4.65 21.34
C ARG A 249 7.28 5.27 21.20
N HIS A 250 7.30 6.55 20.89
CA HIS A 250 8.51 7.36 20.90
C HIS A 250 8.93 7.69 22.35
N PRO A 251 10.23 7.88 22.66
CA PRO A 251 10.68 8.25 24.00
C PRO A 251 10.03 9.51 24.60
N ASN A 252 9.59 10.46 23.78
CA ASN A 252 8.85 11.66 24.22
C ASN A 252 7.37 11.37 24.59
N GLY A 253 6.92 10.13 24.49
CA GLY A 253 5.55 9.72 24.80
C GLY A 253 4.60 9.68 23.59
N GLU A 254 4.99 10.21 22.42
CA GLU A 254 4.17 10.19 21.21
C GLU A 254 3.99 8.78 20.63
N HIS A 255 2.90 8.60 19.89
CA HIS A 255 2.58 7.34 19.23
C HIS A 255 3.09 7.27 17.80
N PHE A 256 3.63 6.11 17.41
CA PHE A 256 4.05 5.83 16.05
C PHE A 256 3.35 4.60 15.50
N LEU A 257 2.85 4.68 14.27
CA LEU A 257 2.19 3.55 13.62
C LEU A 257 3.17 2.77 12.74
N PHE A 258 3.23 1.45 12.86
CA PHE A 258 4.06 0.57 12.04
C PHE A 258 3.19 -0.42 11.26
N LEU A 259 3.57 -0.74 10.03
CA LEU A 259 2.89 -1.78 9.27
C LEU A 259 3.37 -3.15 9.76
N ARG A 260 2.48 -3.97 10.32
CA ARG A 260 2.81 -5.32 10.82
C ARG A 260 3.39 -6.21 9.72
N GLY A 261 2.91 -6.04 8.49
CA GLY A 261 3.45 -6.72 7.31
C GLY A 261 4.92 -6.36 7.03
N SER A 262 5.36 -5.13 7.33
CA SER A 262 6.77 -4.73 7.20
C SER A 262 7.64 -5.45 8.21
N VAL A 263 7.26 -5.46 9.48
CA VAL A 263 7.99 -6.15 10.57
C VAL A 263 8.22 -7.61 10.20
N ARG A 264 7.14 -8.34 9.88
CA ARG A 264 7.22 -9.74 9.42
C ARG A 264 8.11 -9.92 8.21
N THR A 265 8.20 -8.89 7.36
CA THR A 265 9.01 -8.96 6.16
C THR A 265 10.49 -8.85 6.42
N LEU A 266 10.88 -8.01 7.37
CA LEU A 266 12.26 -7.84 7.79
C LEU A 266 12.81 -9.09 8.49
N GLU A 267 11.93 -9.88 9.12
CA GLU A 267 12.30 -11.14 9.77
C GLU A 267 12.53 -12.29 8.78
N HIS A 268 12.14 -12.15 7.51
CA HIS A 268 12.37 -13.19 6.52
C HIS A 268 13.85 -13.24 6.12
N ALA A 269 14.46 -14.42 6.22
CA ALA A 269 15.78 -14.69 5.67
C ALA A 269 15.86 -14.41 4.16
N ALA A 270 17.07 -14.18 3.65
CA ALA A 270 17.35 -13.84 2.26
C ALA A 270 16.71 -14.84 1.27
N GLN A 271 16.80 -16.14 1.54
CA GLN A 271 16.26 -17.21 0.71
C GLN A 271 14.73 -17.12 0.59
N LYS A 272 14.03 -16.84 1.70
CA LYS A 272 12.57 -16.67 1.70
C LYS A 272 12.14 -15.43 0.91
N ARG A 273 13.03 -14.42 0.81
CA ARG A 273 12.82 -13.21 0.02
C ARG A 273 13.25 -13.39 -1.44
N GLN A 274 14.04 -14.43 -1.74
CA GLN A 274 14.62 -14.70 -3.06
C GLN A 274 15.41 -13.48 -3.56
N LEU A 275 16.37 -13.01 -2.76
CA LEU A 275 17.15 -11.80 -3.07
C LEU A 275 18.03 -11.98 -4.30
N GLU A 276 18.44 -13.20 -4.62
CA GLU A 276 19.15 -13.56 -5.86
C GLU A 276 18.33 -13.17 -7.11
N ARG A 277 17.02 -13.42 -7.09
CA ARG A 277 16.13 -13.01 -8.20
C ARG A 277 15.93 -11.50 -8.26
N VAL A 278 15.99 -10.82 -7.13
CA VAL A 278 15.97 -9.34 -7.09
C VAL A 278 17.26 -8.79 -7.72
N ALA A 279 18.42 -9.34 -7.36
CA ALA A 279 19.71 -8.96 -7.95
C ALA A 279 19.72 -9.17 -9.47
N ILE A 280 19.24 -10.31 -9.97
CA ILE A 280 19.09 -10.58 -11.41
C ILE A 280 18.23 -9.51 -12.10
N ALA A 281 17.12 -9.11 -11.49
CA ALA A 281 16.27 -8.05 -12.05
C ALA A 281 16.99 -6.70 -12.08
N ILE A 282 17.73 -6.36 -11.02
CA ILE A 282 18.54 -5.13 -10.96
C ILE A 282 19.64 -5.14 -12.02
N HIS A 283 20.39 -6.23 -12.16
CA HIS A 283 21.42 -6.39 -13.19
C HIS A 283 20.85 -6.27 -14.60
N SER A 284 19.65 -6.83 -14.83
CA SER A 284 18.99 -6.73 -16.14
C SER A 284 18.61 -5.28 -16.49
N VAL A 285 18.09 -4.52 -15.53
CA VAL A 285 17.81 -3.09 -15.70
C VAL A 285 19.10 -2.29 -15.89
N HIS A 286 20.16 -2.63 -15.13
CA HIS A 286 21.48 -2.01 -15.27
C HIS A 286 22.06 -2.22 -16.68
N ALA A 287 22.02 -3.45 -17.20
CA ALA A 287 22.51 -3.77 -18.54
C ALA A 287 21.72 -3.01 -19.64
N GLU A 288 20.40 -2.85 -19.49
CA GLU A 288 19.61 -2.02 -20.40
C GLU A 288 19.99 -0.53 -20.29
N CYS A 289 20.23 -0.03 -19.07
CA CYS A 289 20.69 1.36 -18.86
C CYS A 289 22.04 1.59 -19.53
N GLN A 290 23.02 0.69 -19.33
CA GLN A 290 24.34 0.77 -19.94
C GLN A 290 24.28 0.78 -21.47
N ARG A 291 23.48 -0.11 -22.09
CA ARG A 291 23.28 -0.13 -23.55
C ARG A 291 22.72 1.17 -24.11
N ARG A 292 22.07 1.99 -23.28
CA ARG A 292 21.49 3.28 -23.65
C ARG A 292 22.32 4.48 -23.18
N GLY A 293 23.50 4.26 -22.60
CA GLY A 293 24.33 5.33 -22.04
C GLY A 293 23.71 6.00 -20.80
N ILE A 294 22.86 5.29 -20.07
CA ILE A 294 22.19 5.77 -18.86
C ILE A 294 22.95 5.27 -17.63
N HIS A 295 23.31 6.16 -16.71
CA HIS A 295 23.84 5.79 -15.41
C HIS A 295 22.70 5.38 -14.46
N LEU A 296 22.74 4.16 -13.93
CA LEU A 296 21.76 3.68 -12.97
C LEU A 296 22.26 3.89 -11.53
N ALA A 297 21.50 4.65 -10.73
CA ALA A 297 21.67 4.76 -9.29
C ALA A 297 20.52 4.00 -8.59
N VAL A 298 20.85 2.97 -7.82
CA VAL A 298 19.86 2.21 -7.02
C VAL A 298 19.82 2.77 -5.60
N VAL A 299 18.63 3.10 -5.11
CA VAL A 299 18.43 3.66 -3.77
C VAL A 299 17.62 2.70 -2.91
N LEU A 300 18.25 2.13 -1.89
CA LEU A 300 17.59 1.29 -0.90
C LEU A 300 17.12 2.17 0.26
N ILE A 301 15.81 2.30 0.41
CA ILE A 301 15.22 3.09 1.50
C ILE A 301 15.00 2.13 2.68
N PRO A 302 15.61 2.35 3.86
CA PRO A 302 15.42 1.46 5.00
C PRO A 302 13.96 1.50 5.47
N ASP A 303 13.41 0.36 5.91
CA ASP A 303 12.03 0.34 6.38
C ASP A 303 11.91 1.05 7.73
N LYS A 304 10.79 1.74 7.94
CA LYS A 304 10.49 2.40 9.22
C LYS A 304 10.60 1.44 10.41
N ALA A 305 10.17 0.19 10.25
CA ALA A 305 10.28 -0.83 11.29
C ALA A 305 11.72 -1.25 11.60
N HIS A 306 12.64 -1.09 10.65
CA HIS A 306 14.07 -1.28 10.86
C HIS A 306 14.65 -0.08 11.62
N VAL A 307 14.51 1.13 11.05
CA VAL A 307 15.13 2.36 11.60
C VAL A 307 14.65 2.66 13.01
N TYR A 308 13.36 2.47 13.28
CA TYR A 308 12.75 2.81 14.56
C TYR A 308 12.31 1.58 15.36
N ALA A 309 13.04 0.46 15.21
CA ALA A 309 12.76 -0.78 15.91
C ALA A 309 12.62 -0.60 17.43
N ARG A 310 13.41 0.30 18.03
CA ARG A 310 13.35 0.60 19.47
C ARG A 310 11.98 1.15 19.93
N TRP A 311 11.22 1.79 19.04
CA TRP A 311 9.89 2.33 19.34
C TRP A 311 8.80 1.26 19.25
N LEU A 312 9.08 0.09 18.67
CA LEU A 312 8.16 -1.04 18.68
C LEU A 312 8.11 -1.69 20.07
N PRO A 313 6.93 -2.24 20.47
CA PRO A 313 6.83 -3.11 21.64
C PRO A 313 7.88 -4.23 21.56
N PRO A 314 8.50 -4.65 22.69
CA PRO A 314 9.56 -5.66 22.68
C PRO A 314 9.20 -6.95 21.92
N ALA A 315 7.95 -7.40 22.03
CA ALA A 315 7.45 -8.60 21.34
C ALA A 315 7.30 -8.46 19.81
N ASP A 316 7.24 -7.21 19.30
CA ASP A 316 7.07 -6.92 17.87
C ASP A 316 8.38 -6.38 17.22
N ARG A 317 9.50 -6.35 17.96
CA ARG A 317 10.78 -5.88 17.40
C ARG A 317 11.29 -6.88 16.37
N PRO A 318 11.56 -6.47 15.12
CA PRO A 318 12.03 -7.40 14.11
C PRO A 318 13.40 -7.95 14.50
N ARG A 319 13.53 -9.27 14.41
CA ARG A 319 14.84 -9.94 14.49
C ARG A 319 15.48 -9.89 13.12
N ILE A 320 16.18 -8.79 12.84
CA ILE A 320 16.84 -8.60 11.55
C ILE A 320 18.06 -9.53 11.51
N PRO A 321 18.14 -10.45 10.54
CA PRO A 321 19.33 -11.29 10.37
C PRO A 321 20.55 -10.38 10.17
N THR A 322 21.60 -10.58 10.96
CA THR A 322 22.84 -9.80 10.80
C THR A 322 23.47 -10.03 9.43
N PRO A 323 24.13 -9.01 8.83
CA PRO A 323 24.69 -9.06 7.47
C PRO A 323 25.64 -10.23 7.19
N ASN A 324 26.25 -10.85 8.22
CA ASN A 324 27.14 -12.00 8.04
C ASN A 324 26.46 -13.21 7.38
N ALA A 325 25.12 -13.27 7.32
CA ALA A 325 24.39 -14.30 6.57
C ALA A 325 24.23 -14.02 5.06
N LEU A 326 24.68 -12.84 4.58
CA LEU A 326 24.67 -12.46 3.15
C LEU A 326 26.06 -12.52 2.51
N ALA A 327 27.13 -12.63 3.30
CA ALA A 327 28.50 -12.81 2.80
C ALA A 327 28.76 -14.22 2.23
N ASP A 328 27.87 -15.17 2.52
CA ASP A 328 27.92 -16.56 2.04
C ASP A 328 27.07 -16.80 0.77
N LEU A 329 26.67 -15.73 0.06
CA LEU A 329 25.93 -15.76 -1.22
C LEU A 329 26.73 -15.06 -2.33
#